data_AF-A0A3M2XMV3-F1
#
_entry.id   AF-A0A3M2XMV3-F1
#
_cell.length_a   1.000
_cell.length_b   1.000
_cell.length_c   1.000
_cell.angle_alpha   90.00
_cell.angle_beta   90.00
_cell.angle_gamma   90.00
#
_symmetry.space_group_name_H-M   'P 1'
#
loop_
_entity.id
_entity.type
_entity.pdbx_description
1 polymer ?
#
loop_
_entity_poly.entity_id
_entity_poly.type
_entity_poly.pdbx_seq_one_letter_code
_entity_poly.pdbx_strand_id
1 'polypeptide(L)'
;RNDGPQSHLSKSGTPTMGGALILSSIGISTLLWADLSNRYVWVVLLVTFLFGAIGWVDDYRKVIEKNSRGLPSRWKYFWQSVFGLCAAIFLYTNAPSATETTLIVPML
;
A
#
# COMPACT_ATOMS: atom_id res chain seq x y z
N ARG A 1 25.36 7.46 15.83
CA ARG A 1 25.54 8.69 16.62
C ARG A 1 24.88 8.43 17.98
N ASN A 2 25.68 8.42 19.04
CA ASN A 2 25.32 7.97 20.40
C ASN A 2 24.89 9.15 21.28
N ASP A 3 23.75 9.80 21.02
CA ASP A 3 23.20 10.82 21.94
C ASP A 3 21.67 10.88 21.85
N GLY A 4 21.01 10.07 22.69
CA GLY A 4 19.57 10.13 22.95
C GLY A 4 19.27 9.49 24.31
N PRO A 5 18.33 10.03 25.11
CA PRO A 5 18.11 9.62 26.49
C PRO A 5 17.66 8.16 26.61
N GLN A 6 18.04 7.49 27.70
CA GLN A 6 17.85 6.04 27.94
C GLN A 6 16.39 5.55 27.82
N SER A 7 15.39 6.45 27.86
CA SER A 7 13.97 6.13 27.61
C SER A 7 13.66 5.77 26.14
N HIS A 8 14.56 6.06 25.20
CA HIS A 8 14.44 5.62 23.81
C HIS A 8 14.89 4.17 23.56
N LEU A 9 15.57 3.53 24.53
CA LEU A 9 15.99 2.13 24.44
C LEU A 9 14.88 1.14 24.82
N SER A 10 13.81 1.59 25.51
CA SER A 10 12.68 0.72 25.90
C SER A 10 11.61 0.53 24.81
N LYS A 11 11.80 1.10 23.62
CA LYS A 11 10.96 0.83 22.42
C LYS A 11 11.67 -0.11 21.45
N SER A 12 12.75 -0.76 21.89
CA SER A 12 13.50 -1.75 21.13
C SER A 12 12.82 -3.11 21.25
N GLY A 13 11.70 -3.31 20.56
CA GLY A 13 11.07 -4.63 20.54
C GLY A 13 9.64 -4.72 20.00
N THR A 14 8.91 -3.61 19.85
CA THR A 14 7.62 -3.65 19.18
C THR A 14 7.84 -3.91 17.70
N PRO A 15 7.31 -5.01 17.13
CA PRO A 15 7.60 -5.38 15.76
C PRO A 15 7.10 -4.27 14.84
N THR A 16 8.02 -3.66 14.11
CA THR A 16 7.78 -2.60 13.10
C THR A 16 6.98 -3.07 11.90
N MET A 17 6.38 -4.27 11.97
CA MET A 17 5.59 -4.92 10.92
C MET A 17 4.08 -4.88 11.19
N GLY A 18 3.58 -3.94 12.01
CA GLY A 18 2.12 -3.82 12.25
C GLY A 18 1.28 -3.68 10.97
N GLY A 19 1.86 -3.09 9.92
CA GLY A 19 1.24 -3.02 8.59
C GLY A 19 0.93 -4.40 7.98
N ALA A 20 1.75 -5.41 8.26
CA ALA A 20 1.50 -6.78 7.82
C ALA A 20 0.20 -7.36 8.39
N LEU A 21 -0.02 -7.14 9.69
CA LEU A 21 -1.23 -7.60 10.38
C LEU A 21 -2.46 -6.88 9.85
N ILE A 22 -2.36 -5.58 9.57
CA ILE A 22 -3.44 -4.79 8.98
C ILE A 22 -3.76 -5.30 7.57
N LEU A 23 -2.75 -5.46 6.70
CA LEU A 23 -2.95 -5.96 5.33
C LEU A 23 -3.53 -7.38 5.31
N SER A 24 -3.08 -8.25 6.21
CA SER A 24 -3.61 -9.60 6.34
C SER A 24 -5.08 -9.57 6.78
N SER A 25 -5.41 -8.73 7.78
CA SER A 25 -6.78 -8.56 8.26
C SER A 25 -7.71 -8.03 7.16
N ILE A 26 -7.26 -7.01 6.41
CA ILE A 26 -8.01 -6.45 5.27
C ILE A 26 -8.20 -7.52 4.20
N GLY A 27 -7.15 -8.26 3.85
CA GLY A 27 -7.21 -9.30 2.82
C GLY A 27 -8.20 -10.41 3.19
N ILE A 28 -8.09 -10.95 4.40
CA ILE A 28 -9.00 -12.00 4.88
C ILE A 28 -10.44 -11.49 4.95
N SER A 29 -10.66 -10.28 5.49
CA SER A 29 -12.00 -9.71 5.60
C SER A 29 -12.61 -9.42 4.21
N THR A 30 -11.82 -8.92 3.27
CA THR A 30 -12.30 -8.66 1.90
C THR A 30 -12.68 -9.98 1.20
N LEU A 31 -11.86 -11.03 1.34
CA LEU A 31 -12.12 -12.32 0.71
C LEU A 31 -13.36 -13.04 1.27
N LEU A 32 -13.69 -12.80 2.54
CA LEU A 32 -14.81 -13.46 3.21
C LEU A 32 -16.14 -12.69 3.03
N TRP A 33 -16.11 -11.36 2.96
CA TRP A 33 -17.32 -10.53 2.97
C TRP A 33 -17.57 -9.72 1.70
N ALA A 34 -16.58 -9.53 0.82
CA ALA A 34 -16.79 -8.76 -0.41
C ALA A 34 -17.31 -9.65 -1.56
N ASP A 35 -18.01 -9.02 -2.51
CA ASP A 35 -18.39 -9.68 -3.75
C ASP A 35 -17.17 -9.85 -4.67
N LEU A 36 -16.64 -11.07 -4.72
CA LEU A 36 -15.47 -11.42 -5.54
C LEU A 36 -15.74 -11.43 -7.05
N SER A 37 -17.02 -11.36 -7.46
CA SER A 37 -17.40 -11.15 -8.86
C SER A 37 -17.12 -9.72 -9.31
N ASN A 38 -17.01 -8.79 -8.35
CA ASN A 38 -16.74 -7.39 -8.62
C ASN A 38 -15.24 -7.16 -8.85
N ARG A 39 -14.88 -6.86 -10.10
CA ARG A 39 -13.51 -6.51 -10.52
C ARG A 39 -12.89 -5.33 -9.76
N TYR A 40 -13.69 -4.37 -9.29
CA TYR A 40 -13.18 -3.22 -8.53
C TYR A 40 -12.60 -3.65 -7.18
N VAL A 41 -13.21 -4.67 -6.54
CA VAL A 41 -12.70 -5.26 -5.29
C VAL A 41 -11.31 -5.84 -5.51
N TRP A 42 -11.11 -6.58 -6.61
CA TRP A 42 -9.80 -7.14 -6.97
C TRP A 42 -8.75 -6.05 -7.22
N VAL A 43 -9.11 -4.98 -7.94
CA VAL A 43 -8.19 -3.88 -8.21
C VAL A 43 -7.76 -3.21 -6.91
N VAL A 44 -8.70 -2.84 -6.03
CA VAL A 44 -8.38 -2.20 -4.74
C VAL A 44 -7.53 -3.12 -3.86
N LEU A 45 -7.88 -4.41 -3.80
CA LEU A 45 -7.15 -5.39 -3.02
C LEU A 45 -5.70 -5.54 -3.51
N LEU A 46 -5.50 -5.69 -4.82
CA LEU A 46 -4.16 -5.78 -5.42
C LEU A 46 -3.33 -4.51 -5.19
N VAL A 47 -3.89 -3.33 -5.45
CA VAL A 47 -3.18 -2.05 -5.24
C VAL A 47 -2.78 -1.88 -3.77
N THR A 48 -3.68 -2.21 -2.85
CA THR A 48 -3.41 -2.15 -1.40
C THR A 48 -2.27 -3.08 -1.00
N PHE A 49 -2.28 -4.32 -1.49
CA PHE A 49 -1.19 -5.28 -1.23
C PHE A 49 0.14 -4.85 -1.87
N LEU A 50 0.13 -4.30 -3.08
CA LEU A 50 1.33 -3.81 -3.77
C LEU A 50 1.97 -2.62 -3.03
N PHE A 51 1.17 -1.65 -2.59
CA PHE A 51 1.65 -0.52 -1.79
C PHE A 51 2.13 -0.98 -0.42
N GLY A 52 1.41 -1.94 0.17
CA GLY A 52 1.82 -2.64 1.38
C GLY A 52 3.19 -3.32 1.24
N ALA A 53 3.43 -4.00 0.12
CA ALA A 53 4.71 -4.65 -0.18
C ALA A 53 5.85 -3.64 -0.33
N ILE A 54 5.62 -2.49 -0.98
CA ILE A 54 6.63 -1.41 -1.03
C ILE A 54 6.99 -0.93 0.38
N GLY A 55 5.98 -0.73 1.23
CA GLY A 55 6.17 -0.34 2.63
C GLY A 55 6.93 -1.41 3.42
N TRP A 56 6.59 -2.69 3.23
CA TRP A 56 7.30 -3.81 3.83
C TRP A 56 8.77 -3.82 3.42
N VAL A 57 9.07 -3.70 2.13
CA VAL A 57 10.46 -3.71 1.63
C VAL A 57 11.27 -2.55 2.22
N ASP A 58 10.65 -1.37 2.36
CA ASP A 58 11.29 -0.23 3.02
C ASP A 58 11.61 -0.51 4.50
N ASP A 59 10.65 -1.03 5.26
CA ASP A 59 10.85 -1.31 6.68
C ASP A 59 11.80 -2.51 6.91
N TYR A 60 11.74 -3.53 6.07
CA TYR A 60 12.69 -4.65 6.06
C TYR A 60 14.13 -4.15 5.89
N ARG A 61 14.37 -3.25 4.92
CA ARG A 61 15.70 -2.68 4.69
C ARG A 61 16.18 -1.82 5.85
N LYS A 62 15.32 -1.02 6.48
CA LYS A 62 15.70 -0.24 7.67
C LYS A 62 16.14 -1.13 8.84
N VAL A 63 15.43 -2.24 9.05
CA VAL A 63 15.68 -3.16 10.19
C VAL A 63 16.93 -4.01 9.94
N ILE A 64 17.09 -4.58 8.75
CA ILE A 64 18.16 -5.55 8.46
C ILE A 64 19.45 -4.87 8.00
N GLU A 65 19.37 -3.87 7.12
CA GLU A 65 20.58 -3.16 6.64
C GLU A 65 21.08 -2.15 7.69
N LYS A 66 20.38 -1.98 8.83
CA LYS A 66 20.63 -0.95 9.86
C LYS A 66 20.83 0.46 9.28
N ASN A 67 20.31 0.70 8.08
CA ASN A 67 20.48 1.92 7.34
C ASN A 67 19.25 2.80 7.58
N SER A 68 19.40 3.79 8.47
CA SER A 68 18.33 4.69 8.89
C SER A 68 17.68 5.48 7.75
N ARG A 69 18.24 5.46 6.53
CA ARG A 69 17.68 6.14 5.34
C ARG A 69 16.55 5.34 4.67
N GLY A 70 16.47 4.02 4.87
CA GLY A 70 15.49 3.16 4.18
C GLY A 70 15.63 3.17 2.65
N LEU A 71 14.56 2.80 1.94
CA LEU A 71 14.50 2.81 0.48
C LEU A 71 14.53 4.27 -0.03
N PRO A 72 15.38 4.61 -1.02
CA PRO A 72 15.47 5.97 -1.51
C PRO A 72 14.11 6.46 -2.01
N SER A 73 13.70 7.68 -1.65
CA SER A 73 12.38 8.21 -1.99
C SER A 73 12.04 8.11 -3.48
N ARG A 74 13.06 8.27 -4.35
CA ARG A 74 12.91 8.11 -5.81
C ARG A 74 12.36 6.74 -6.20
N TRP A 75 12.84 5.66 -5.57
CA TRP A 75 12.39 4.31 -5.85
C TRP A 75 11.01 4.02 -5.26
N LYS A 76 10.68 4.58 -4.09
CA LYS A 76 9.32 4.47 -3.54
C LYS A 76 8.30 5.09 -4.48
N TYR A 77 8.54 6.34 -4.88
CA TYR A 77 7.66 7.05 -5.79
C TYR A 77 7.59 6.36 -7.14
N PHE A 78 8.71 5.87 -7.68
CA PHE A 78 8.72 5.12 -8.94
C PHE A 78 7.77 3.92 -8.89
N TRP A 79 7.89 3.05 -7.88
CA TRP A 79 7.04 1.86 -7.77
C TRP A 79 5.57 2.21 -7.49
N GLN A 80 5.30 3.20 -6.64
CA GLN A 80 3.94 3.67 -6.39
C GLN A 80 3.29 4.24 -7.66
N SER A 81 4.03 5.03 -8.44
CA SER A 81 3.56 5.57 -9.71
C SER A 81 3.33 4.48 -10.75
N VAL A 82 4.22 3.49 -10.86
CA VAL A 82 4.04 2.35 -11.78
C VAL A 82 2.77 1.58 -11.44
N PHE A 83 2.57 1.18 -10.19
CA PHE A 83 1.38 0.44 -9.79
C PHE A 83 0.09 1.26 -9.91
N GLY A 84 0.13 2.54 -9.55
CA GLY A 84 -0.99 3.46 -9.73
C GLY A 84 -1.37 3.64 -11.19
N LEU A 85 -0.38 3.80 -12.07
CA LEU A 85 -0.61 3.94 -13.51
C LEU A 85 -1.16 2.65 -14.12
N CYS A 86 -0.62 1.49 -13.76
CA CYS A 86 -1.15 0.20 -14.20
C CYS A 86 -2.61 0.01 -13.77
N ALA A 87 -2.95 0.36 -12.53
CA ALA A 87 -4.33 0.28 -12.04
C ALA A 87 -5.25 1.24 -12.81
N ALA A 88 -4.82 2.48 -13.05
CA ALA A 88 -5.58 3.46 -13.82
C ALA A 88 -5.84 2.99 -15.26
N ILE A 89 -4.81 2.48 -15.95
CA ILE A 89 -4.95 1.93 -17.31
C ILE A 89 -5.91 0.75 -17.30
N PHE A 90 -5.75 -0.19 -16.36
CA PHE A 90 -6.63 -1.36 -16.27
C PHE A 90 -8.11 -0.98 -16.07
N LEU A 91 -8.38 -0.03 -15.17
CA LEU A 91 -9.73 0.46 -14.92
C LEU A 91 -10.31 1.16 -16.15
N TYR A 92 -9.51 1.97 -16.84
CA TYR A 92 -9.91 2.67 -18.05
C TYR A 92 -10.24 1.70 -19.19
N THR A 93 -9.37 0.73 -19.48
CA THR A 93 -9.57 -0.21 -20.61
C THR A 93 -10.71 -1.18 -20.38
N ASN A 94 -11.06 -1.45 -19.13
CA ASN A 94 -12.15 -2.36 -18.79
C ASN A 94 -13.43 -1.61 -18.43
N ALA A 95 -13.52 -0.29 -18.57
CA ALA A 95 -14.74 0.46 -18.24
C ALA A 95 -15.94 -0.06 -19.06
N PRO A 96 -17.04 -0.55 -18.46
CA PRO A 96 -18.10 -1.27 -19.17
C PRO A 96 -19.08 -0.30 -19.84
N SER A 97 -19.09 0.97 -19.42
CA SER A 97 -19.98 2.01 -19.89
C SER A 97 -19.26 3.35 -19.90
N ALA A 98 -19.65 4.24 -20.82
CA ALA A 98 -19.09 5.59 -20.94
C ALA A 98 -19.33 6.43 -19.66
N THR A 99 -20.36 6.11 -18.87
CA THR A 99 -20.71 6.78 -17.62
C THR A 99 -19.58 6.74 -16.58
N GLU A 100 -18.80 5.65 -16.53
CA GLU A 100 -17.66 5.53 -15.61
C GLU A 100 -16.49 6.47 -15.96
N THR A 101 -16.47 7.01 -17.19
CA THR A 101 -15.49 8.01 -17.65
C THR A 101 -16.04 9.43 -17.64
N THR A 102 -17.32 9.61 -17.34
CA THR A 102 -17.94 10.93 -17.26
C THR A 102 -17.70 11.55 -15.89
N LEU A 103 -17.35 12.84 -15.88
CA LEU A 103 -17.26 13.60 -14.64
C LEU A 103 -18.69 13.88 -14.13
N ILE A 104 -19.13 13.11 -13.15
CA ILE A 104 -20.43 13.35 -12.50
C ILE A 104 -20.26 14.49 -11.50
N VAL A 105 -20.88 15.64 -11.78
CA VAL A 105 -21.01 16.74 -10.82
C VAL A 105 -22.42 16.67 -10.25
N PRO A 106 -22.63 16.26 -8.99
CA PRO A 106 -23.95 15.95 -8.45
C PRO A 106 -24.88 17.16 -8.23
N MET A 107 -24.42 18.38 -8.53
CA MET A 107 -25.11 19.65 -8.22
C MET A 107 -24.92 20.73 -9.32
N LEU A 108 -24.68 20.34 -10.57
CA LEU A 108 -24.75 21.21 -11.76
C LEU A 108 -25.75 20.59 -12.74
#